data_AF-A0A8C2ZSW8-F1
#
_entry.id   AF-A0A8C2ZSW8-F1
#
_cell.length_a   1.000
_cell.length_b   1.000
_cell.length_c   1.000
_cell.angle_alpha   90.00
_cell.angle_beta   90.00
_cell.angle_gamma   90.00
#
_symmetry.space_group_name_H-M   'P 1'
#
loop_
_entity.id
_entity.type
_entity.pdbx_description
1 polymer ?
#
loop_
_entity_poly.entity_id
_entity_poly.type
_entity_poly.pdbx_seq_one_letter_code
_entity_poly.pdbx_strand_id
1 'polypeptide(L)'
;MNSIKPERTEEQVAEGRSINLTCQYEGAIYSIQWYKQNQRSRPEFLLYITEGGLIRKTASDFSAHINKEEKRVHLEISSAAVTDSAVYYCALRPTVTGNTQSLYKNLWSKDNTPSFYKLSDGNTSLCLATDFSRTKAAKTKAGFNRTDAVRISGHSLYNQVALWSGEEDECEEGESASEYRTSALKVNMVSLTILGLRLLFLKTIVFNVLMTLRLWISHCKYYIYINIYIRIYIYIYIYIYIYI
;
A
#
# COMPACT_ATOMS: atom_id res chain seq x y z
N MET A 1 28.31 -4.16 -8.18
CA MET A 1 27.01 -4.08 -8.88
C MET A 1 26.44 -2.70 -8.63
N ASN A 2 25.88 -2.03 -9.63
CA ASN A 2 25.33 -0.69 -9.43
C ASN A 2 23.93 -0.80 -8.81
N SER A 3 23.65 -0.01 -7.78
CA SER A 3 22.34 -0.01 -7.10
C SER A 3 21.90 1.41 -6.78
N ILE A 4 20.59 1.61 -6.62
CA ILE A 4 20.01 2.87 -6.12
C ILE A 4 18.81 2.54 -5.24
N LYS A 5 18.70 3.21 -4.11
CA LYS A 5 17.60 3.05 -3.16
C LYS A 5 17.20 4.41 -2.57
N PRO A 6 15.90 4.66 -2.33
CA PRO A 6 15.48 5.84 -1.61
C PRO A 6 15.95 5.77 -0.15
N GLU A 7 16.32 6.91 0.44
CA GLU A 7 16.69 6.98 1.86
C GLU A 7 15.46 6.84 2.77
N ARG A 8 14.31 7.33 2.30
CA ARG A 8 13.00 7.22 2.96
C ARG A 8 11.93 6.87 1.95
N THR A 9 10.99 6.02 2.37
CA THR A 9 9.89 5.53 1.52
C THR A 9 8.68 6.46 1.54
N GLU A 10 8.56 7.30 2.57
CA GLU A 10 7.48 8.27 2.75
C GLU A 10 8.08 9.52 3.37
N GLU A 11 7.61 10.68 2.91
CA GLU A 11 7.97 11.98 3.44
C GLU A 11 6.72 12.85 3.50
N GLN A 12 6.65 13.71 4.51
CA GLN A 12 5.55 14.64 4.69
C GLN A 12 6.11 16.04 4.92
N VAL A 13 5.53 17.03 4.23
CA VAL A 13 5.95 18.43 4.30
C VAL A 13 4.72 19.32 4.25
N ALA A 14 4.76 20.41 5.03
CA ALA A 14 3.71 21.42 4.98
C ALA A 14 3.82 22.24 3.69
N GLU A 15 2.68 22.71 3.17
CA GLU A 15 2.64 23.57 2.00
C GLU A 15 3.53 24.83 2.18
N GLY A 16 4.21 25.23 1.11
CA GLY A 16 5.15 26.35 1.09
C GLY A 16 6.52 26.08 1.71
N ARG A 17 6.76 24.87 2.26
CA ARG A 17 8.08 24.47 2.77
C ARG A 17 8.89 23.73 1.71
N SER A 18 10.21 23.83 1.83
CA SER A 18 11.15 23.09 0.99
C SER A 18 11.32 21.66 1.48
N ILE A 19 11.44 20.70 0.56
CA ILE A 19 11.81 19.31 0.87
C ILE A 19 12.84 18.77 -0.13
N ASN A 20 13.75 17.93 0.37
CA ASN A 20 14.71 17.18 -0.43
C ASN A 20 14.38 15.68 -0.40
N LEU A 21 14.03 15.12 -1.55
CA LEU A 21 13.85 13.67 -1.70
C LEU A 21 15.20 13.04 -2.02
N THR A 22 15.67 12.14 -1.17
CA THR A 22 17.04 11.62 -1.23
C THR A 22 17.09 10.17 -1.68
N CYS A 23 17.99 9.87 -2.60
CA CYS A 23 18.38 8.50 -2.94
C CYS A 23 19.87 8.28 -2.70
N GLN A 24 20.19 7.09 -2.19
CA GLN A 24 21.55 6.60 -2.05
C GLN A 24 21.86 5.64 -3.19
N TYR A 25 23.06 5.73 -3.73
CA TYR A 25 23.49 4.91 -4.84
C TYR A 25 24.83 4.22 -4.56
N GLU A 26 25.09 3.10 -5.22
CA GLU A 26 26.35 2.39 -5.11
C GLU A 26 26.93 2.09 -6.49
N GLY A 27 28.26 2.09 -6.60
CA GLY A 27 28.99 1.80 -7.82
C GLY A 27 29.33 3.02 -8.68
N ALA A 28 29.65 2.74 -9.95
CA ALA A 28 30.03 3.73 -10.95
C ALA A 28 28.84 4.03 -11.85
N ILE A 29 28.29 5.24 -11.74
CA ILE A 29 26.98 5.58 -12.30
C ILE A 29 27.12 6.68 -13.34
N TYR A 30 26.66 6.40 -14.55
CA TYR A 30 26.71 7.36 -15.65
C TYR A 30 25.67 8.48 -15.52
N SER A 31 24.43 8.12 -15.17
CA SER A 31 23.37 9.09 -14.96
C SER A 31 22.28 8.54 -14.06
N ILE A 32 21.77 9.40 -13.20
CA ILE A 32 20.61 9.16 -12.35
C ILE A 32 19.45 9.98 -12.90
N GLN A 33 18.29 9.36 -13.02
CA GLN A 33 17.08 9.92 -13.61
C GLN A 33 15.98 10.04 -12.55
N TRP A 34 15.26 11.16 -12.58
CA TRP A 34 14.15 11.42 -11.68
C TRP A 34 12.82 11.40 -12.44
N TYR A 35 11.82 10.77 -11.82
CA TYR A 35 10.46 10.68 -12.35
C TYR A 35 9.44 11.06 -11.27
N LYS A 36 8.32 11.66 -11.70
CA LYS A 36 7.14 11.91 -10.87
C LYS A 36 5.99 11.07 -11.40
N GLN A 37 5.25 10.41 -10.53
CA GLN A 37 4.05 9.66 -10.87
C GLN A 37 2.87 10.13 -10.03
N ASN A 38 1.94 10.81 -10.69
CA ASN A 38 0.65 11.16 -10.09
C ASN A 38 -0.22 9.90 -9.95
N GLN A 39 -1.23 9.98 -9.08
CA GLN A 39 -2.15 8.86 -8.84
C GLN A 39 -2.77 8.38 -10.16
N ARG A 40 -2.65 7.07 -10.44
CA ARG A 40 -3.17 6.41 -11.66
C ARG A 40 -2.57 6.90 -12.99
N SER A 41 -1.50 7.69 -12.96
CA SER A 41 -0.77 8.13 -14.16
C SER A 41 0.47 7.28 -14.42
N ARG A 42 1.05 7.39 -15.61
CA ARG A 42 2.38 6.83 -15.90
C ARG A 42 3.48 7.71 -15.27
N PRO A 43 4.66 7.17 -14.91
CA PRO A 43 5.78 7.99 -14.50
C PRO A 43 6.21 8.97 -15.60
N GLU A 44 6.36 10.23 -15.24
CA GLU A 44 6.81 11.31 -16.11
C GLU A 44 8.26 11.66 -15.79
N PHE A 45 9.10 11.76 -16.82
CA PHE A 45 10.50 12.10 -16.66
C PHE A 45 10.65 13.59 -16.32
N LEU A 46 11.35 13.89 -15.22
CA LEU A 46 11.61 15.25 -14.76
C LEU A 46 12.95 15.77 -15.30
N LEU A 47 14.02 15.07 -14.91
CA LEU A 47 15.40 15.46 -15.16
C LEU A 47 16.34 14.26 -14.99
N TYR A 48 17.58 14.41 -15.48
CA TYR A 48 18.69 13.55 -15.08
C TYR A 48 19.88 14.37 -14.59
N ILE A 49 20.70 13.73 -13.74
CA ILE A 49 21.95 14.26 -13.21
C ILE A 49 23.06 13.22 -13.38
N THR A 50 24.25 13.66 -13.78
CA THR A 50 25.45 12.81 -13.83
C THR A 50 26.25 12.95 -12.54
N GLU A 51 27.12 11.98 -12.24
CA GLU A 51 28.05 12.09 -11.11
C GLU A 51 29.04 13.28 -11.25
N GLY A 52 29.22 13.80 -12.47
CA GLY A 52 29.95 15.03 -12.74
C GLY A 52 29.14 16.32 -12.53
N GLY A 53 27.90 16.24 -12.02
CA GLY A 53 27.05 17.39 -11.74
C GLY A 53 26.31 17.98 -12.96
N LEU A 54 26.38 17.33 -14.12
CA LEU A 54 25.66 17.80 -15.31
C LEU A 54 24.17 17.46 -15.17
N ILE A 55 23.31 18.48 -15.25
CA ILE A 55 21.86 18.35 -15.14
C ILE A 55 21.21 18.66 -16.49
N ARG A 56 20.26 17.82 -16.92
CA ARG A 56 19.36 18.11 -18.04
C ARG A 56 17.92 17.93 -17.62
N LYS A 57 17.13 18.99 -17.77
CA LYS A 57 15.71 19.05 -17.42
C LYS A 57 14.86 19.04 -18.69
N THR A 58 13.65 18.50 -18.61
CA THR A 58 12.72 18.52 -19.76
C THR A 58 11.82 19.75 -19.75
N ALA A 59 11.32 20.19 -18.59
CA ALA A 59 10.52 21.42 -18.44
C ALA A 59 10.18 21.79 -16.98
N SER A 60 10.62 21.04 -15.98
CA SER A 60 10.13 21.20 -14.60
C SER A 60 10.96 22.17 -13.75
N ASP A 61 10.30 22.84 -12.81
CA ASP A 61 10.95 23.70 -11.80
C ASP A 61 11.76 22.94 -10.75
N PHE A 62 11.69 21.61 -10.74
CA PHE A 62 12.50 20.78 -9.84
C PHE A 62 14.00 20.99 -10.05
N SER A 63 14.74 21.11 -8.96
CA SER A 63 16.20 21.09 -8.91
C SER A 63 16.69 19.73 -8.41
N ALA A 64 17.93 19.38 -8.75
CA ALA A 64 18.56 18.19 -8.19
C ALA A 64 20.03 18.46 -7.87
N HIS A 65 20.50 17.85 -6.79
CA HIS A 65 21.86 18.00 -6.29
C HIS A 65 22.49 16.62 -6.10
N ILE A 66 23.79 16.51 -6.33
CA ILE A 66 24.52 15.25 -6.15
C ILE A 66 25.70 15.46 -5.21
N ASN A 67 25.79 14.61 -4.19
CA ASN A 67 26.96 14.48 -3.34
C ASN A 67 27.68 13.19 -3.74
N LYS A 68 28.78 13.34 -4.49
CA LYS A 68 29.58 12.21 -5.00
C LYS A 68 30.31 11.48 -3.88
N GLU A 69 30.74 12.18 -2.83
CA GLU A 69 31.50 11.62 -1.72
C GLU A 69 30.62 10.70 -0.87
N GLU A 70 29.41 11.15 -0.56
CA GLU A 70 28.42 10.38 0.21
C GLU A 70 27.56 9.45 -0.65
N LYS A 71 27.76 9.48 -1.97
CA LYS A 71 26.96 8.73 -2.95
C LYS A 71 25.45 8.96 -2.79
N ARG A 72 25.08 10.23 -2.62
CA ARG A 72 23.69 10.70 -2.46
C ARG A 72 23.28 11.60 -3.60
N VAL A 73 22.00 11.54 -3.94
CA VAL A 73 21.36 12.43 -4.90
C VAL A 73 20.05 12.92 -4.32
N HIS A 74 19.79 14.21 -4.46
CA HIS A 74 18.62 14.88 -3.90
C HIS A 74 17.80 15.49 -5.04
N LEU A 75 16.49 15.30 -5.02
CA LEU A 75 15.55 16.12 -5.78
C LEU A 75 14.99 17.16 -4.82
N GLU A 76 15.18 18.43 -5.13
CA GLU A 76 14.72 19.55 -4.32
C GLU A 76 13.40 20.09 -4.86
N ILE A 77 12.45 20.23 -3.94
CA ILE A 77 11.18 20.93 -4.13
C ILE A 77 11.28 22.17 -3.24
N SER A 78 11.50 23.34 -3.85
CA SER A 78 11.79 24.59 -3.13
C SER A 78 10.59 25.12 -2.34
N SER A 79 9.38 24.94 -2.86
CA SER A 79 8.13 25.32 -2.21
C SER A 79 7.06 24.27 -2.52
N ALA A 80 6.84 23.35 -1.60
CA ALA A 80 5.89 22.26 -1.78
C ALA A 80 4.46 22.79 -1.96
N ALA A 81 3.79 22.39 -3.05
CA ALA A 81 2.37 22.62 -3.27
C ALA A 81 1.58 21.32 -3.15
N VAL A 82 0.26 21.39 -2.96
CA VAL A 82 -0.60 20.19 -2.93
C VAL A 82 -0.45 19.37 -4.23
N THR A 83 -0.22 20.03 -5.36
CA THR A 83 0.05 19.40 -6.68
C THR A 83 1.35 18.62 -6.75
N ASP A 84 2.24 18.75 -5.77
CA ASP A 84 3.48 17.98 -5.65
C ASP A 84 3.29 16.65 -4.91
N SER A 85 2.11 16.41 -4.34
CA SER A 85 1.78 15.13 -3.70
C SER A 85 1.72 13.99 -4.73
N ALA A 86 2.81 13.25 -4.87
CA ALA A 86 2.99 12.20 -5.86
C ALA A 86 4.05 11.18 -5.41
N VAL A 87 4.19 10.09 -6.18
CA VAL A 87 5.31 9.16 -5.99
C VAL A 87 6.49 9.61 -6.84
N TYR A 88 7.67 9.73 -6.23
CA TYR A 88 8.89 10.12 -6.92
C TYR A 88 9.84 8.93 -7.03
N TYR A 89 10.38 8.71 -8.23
CA TYR A 89 11.33 7.64 -8.50
C TYR A 89 12.69 8.19 -8.87
N CYS A 90 13.74 7.63 -8.27
CA CYS A 90 15.11 7.76 -8.73
C CYS A 90 15.53 6.45 -9.39
N ALA A 91 16.07 6.52 -10.60
CA ALA A 91 16.48 5.35 -11.36
C ALA A 91 17.86 5.56 -11.97
N LEU A 92 18.63 4.49 -12.05
CA LEU A 92 19.87 4.50 -12.83
C LEU A 92 19.50 4.34 -14.30
N ARG A 93 20.23 5.03 -15.19
CA ARG A 93 20.12 4.70 -16.61
C ARG A 93 20.44 3.22 -16.78
N PRO A 94 19.54 2.44 -17.38
CA PRO A 94 19.78 1.03 -17.58
C PRO A 94 21.00 0.87 -18.50
N THR A 95 22.07 0.27 -17.98
CA THR A 95 23.16 -0.27 -18.77
C THR A 95 22.62 -1.57 -19.37
N VAL A 96 21.82 -1.46 -20.43
CA VAL A 96 21.38 -2.65 -21.16
C VAL A 96 22.58 -3.16 -21.94
N THR A 97 23.45 -3.94 -21.29
CA THR A 97 24.19 -4.98 -22.00
C THR A 97 23.12 -5.96 -22.45
N GLY A 98 22.84 -6.01 -23.75
CA GLY A 98 21.69 -6.69 -24.34
C GLY A 98 21.33 -8.02 -23.69
N ASN A 99 20.32 -7.97 -22.83
CA ASN A 99 19.36 -9.05 -22.70
C ASN A 99 18.01 -8.38 -22.83
N THR A 100 17.42 -8.50 -24.02
CA THR A 100 16.04 -8.15 -24.36
C THR A 100 15.02 -9.03 -23.64
N GLN A 101 15.40 -9.66 -22.53
CA GLN A 101 14.44 -9.98 -21.52
C GLN A 101 14.05 -8.65 -20.89
N SER A 102 13.06 -8.01 -21.51
CA SER A 102 12.11 -7.19 -20.76
C SER A 102 11.98 -7.82 -19.38
N LEU A 103 12.04 -7.01 -18.33
CA LEU A 103 11.45 -7.36 -17.04
C LEU A 103 9.92 -7.47 -17.26
N TYR A 104 9.52 -8.45 -18.08
CA TYR A 104 8.42 -9.33 -17.80
C TYR A 104 8.75 -9.79 -16.39
N LYS A 105 8.23 -9.06 -15.39
CA LYS A 105 7.83 -9.74 -14.17
C LYS A 105 7.16 -11.01 -14.67
N ASN A 106 7.64 -12.16 -14.22
CA ASN A 106 6.86 -13.38 -14.25
C ASN A 106 5.63 -13.14 -13.35
N LEU A 107 4.76 -12.20 -13.73
CA LEU A 107 3.35 -12.45 -13.70
C LEU A 107 3.17 -13.45 -14.85
N TRP A 108 3.52 -14.71 -14.57
CA TRP A 108 2.62 -15.79 -14.92
C TRP A 108 1.32 -15.49 -14.16
N SER A 109 0.61 -14.42 -14.56
CA SER A 109 -0.82 -14.46 -14.50
C SER A 109 -1.10 -15.67 -15.36
N LYS A 110 -1.53 -16.77 -14.74
CA LYS A 110 -2.19 -17.84 -15.48
C LYS A 110 -3.03 -17.13 -16.55
N ASP A 111 -2.89 -17.51 -17.81
CA ASP A 111 -3.78 -16.96 -18.82
C ASP A 111 -5.21 -17.25 -18.32
N ASN A 112 -5.89 -16.21 -17.82
CA ASN A 112 -7.21 -16.40 -17.27
C ASN A 112 -8.11 -16.65 -18.46
N THR A 113 -8.62 -17.86 -18.55
CA THR A 113 -9.65 -18.24 -19.51
C THR A 113 -10.96 -17.57 -19.11
N PRO A 114 -11.74 -17.07 -20.08
CA PRO A 114 -13.02 -16.41 -19.80
C PRO A 114 -13.98 -17.37 -19.11
N SER A 115 -14.61 -16.90 -18.03
CA SER A 115 -15.81 -17.54 -17.47
C SER A 115 -17.03 -17.02 -18.20
N PHE A 116 -17.93 -17.93 -18.61
CA PHE A 116 -19.11 -17.60 -19.40
C PHE A 116 -20.37 -17.71 -18.54
N TYR A 117 -21.21 -16.68 -18.60
CA TYR A 117 -22.47 -16.62 -17.88
C TYR A 117 -23.60 -16.31 -18.84
N LYS A 118 -24.68 -17.09 -18.77
CA LYS A 118 -25.92 -16.82 -19.51
C LYS A 118 -26.77 -15.84 -18.70
N LEU A 119 -27.16 -14.76 -19.34
CA LEU A 119 -28.12 -13.79 -18.83
C LEU A 119 -29.39 -13.90 -19.69
N SER A 120 -30.54 -14.13 -19.09
CA SER A 120 -31.81 -14.20 -19.80
C SER A 120 -32.84 -13.30 -19.15
N ASP A 121 -33.45 -12.43 -19.94
CA ASP A 121 -34.58 -11.58 -19.54
C ASP A 121 -35.68 -11.67 -20.60
N GLY A 122 -36.82 -12.28 -20.23
CA GLY A 122 -37.91 -12.59 -21.16
C GLY A 122 -37.45 -13.40 -22.38
N ASN A 123 -37.53 -12.79 -23.57
CA ASN A 123 -37.14 -13.42 -24.83
C ASN A 123 -35.69 -13.06 -25.26
N THR A 124 -34.96 -12.28 -24.45
CA THR A 124 -33.59 -11.85 -24.75
C THR A 124 -32.60 -12.68 -23.96
N SER A 125 -31.68 -13.34 -24.66
CA SER A 125 -30.56 -14.06 -24.06
C SER A 125 -29.24 -13.41 -24.44
N LEU A 126 -28.36 -13.22 -23.46
CA LEU A 126 -27.02 -12.67 -23.60
C LEU A 126 -26.01 -13.63 -22.98
N CYS A 127 -24.81 -13.68 -23.53
CA CYS A 127 -23.69 -14.40 -22.94
C CYS A 127 -22.61 -13.40 -22.51
N LEU A 128 -22.25 -13.43 -21.23
CA LEU A 128 -21.22 -12.59 -20.62
C LEU A 128 -19.95 -13.42 -20.45
N ALA A 129 -18.86 -12.98 -21.07
CA ALA A 129 -17.51 -13.45 -20.80
C ALA A 129 -16.81 -12.47 -19.85
N THR A 130 -16.29 -12.93 -18.72
CA THR A 130 -15.60 -12.09 -17.72
C THR A 130 -14.28 -12.70 -17.28
N ASP A 131 -13.46 -11.89 -16.63
CA ASP A 131 -12.22 -12.28 -15.95
C ASP A 131 -11.12 -12.86 -16.85
N PHE A 132 -11.09 -12.51 -18.14
CA PHE A 132 -10.05 -12.98 -19.07
C PHE A 132 -8.97 -11.95 -19.34
N SER A 133 -7.74 -12.40 -19.62
CA SER A 133 -6.57 -11.51 -19.81
C SER A 133 -6.26 -11.18 -21.28
N ARG A 134 -6.60 -12.08 -22.22
CA ARG A 134 -6.31 -11.88 -23.65
C ARG A 134 -7.54 -11.32 -24.37
N THR A 135 -7.37 -10.20 -25.08
CA THR A 135 -8.47 -9.52 -25.81
C THR A 135 -9.18 -10.38 -26.87
N LYS A 136 -8.57 -11.50 -27.28
CA LYS A 136 -9.17 -12.47 -28.21
C LYS A 136 -9.68 -13.75 -27.54
N ALA A 137 -9.62 -13.86 -26.22
CA ALA A 137 -9.95 -15.10 -25.50
C ALA A 137 -11.43 -15.49 -25.65
N ALA A 138 -12.36 -14.52 -25.62
CA ALA A 138 -13.78 -14.80 -25.79
C ALA A 138 -14.19 -15.06 -27.24
N LYS A 139 -13.36 -14.66 -28.23
CA LYS A 139 -13.63 -14.86 -29.67
C LYS A 139 -13.63 -16.32 -30.11
N THR A 140 -13.23 -17.24 -29.23
CA THR A 140 -13.32 -18.68 -29.45
C THR A 140 -14.75 -19.19 -29.40
N LYS A 141 -15.69 -18.42 -28.83
CA LYS A 141 -17.11 -18.81 -28.66
C LYS A 141 -18.02 -18.01 -29.60
N ALA A 142 -19.06 -18.66 -30.11
CA ALA A 142 -20.00 -18.07 -31.06
C ALA A 142 -20.63 -16.77 -30.51
N GLY A 143 -20.79 -15.76 -31.38
CA GLY A 143 -21.36 -14.45 -31.03
C GLY A 143 -20.36 -13.39 -30.52
N PHE A 144 -19.22 -13.79 -29.95
CA PHE A 144 -18.18 -12.86 -29.46
C PHE A 144 -17.25 -12.32 -30.57
N ASN A 145 -17.45 -12.73 -31.81
CA ASN A 145 -16.80 -12.14 -32.98
C ASN A 145 -17.36 -10.77 -33.37
N ARG A 146 -18.58 -10.42 -32.94
CA ARG A 146 -19.30 -9.19 -33.29
C ARG A 146 -19.13 -8.04 -32.29
N THR A 147 -18.61 -8.32 -31.11
CA THR A 147 -18.45 -7.33 -30.04
C THR A 147 -16.98 -7.19 -29.64
N ASP A 148 -16.64 -6.07 -29.00
CA ASP A 148 -15.28 -5.82 -28.52
C ASP A 148 -15.20 -5.97 -27.00
N ALA A 149 -14.08 -6.51 -26.53
CA ALA A 149 -13.80 -6.67 -25.12
C ALA A 149 -13.42 -5.33 -24.47
N VAL A 150 -14.02 -5.04 -23.31
CA VAL A 150 -13.78 -3.82 -22.53
C VAL A 150 -12.95 -4.16 -21.29
N ARG A 151 -11.93 -3.36 -21.03
CA ARG A 151 -11.04 -3.55 -19.87
C ARG A 151 -11.72 -3.17 -18.57
N ILE A 152 -11.59 -4.00 -17.54
CA ILE A 152 -12.06 -3.70 -16.19
C ILE A 152 -11.14 -2.65 -15.55
N SER A 153 -11.71 -1.54 -15.10
CA SER A 153 -10.95 -0.44 -14.49
C SER A 153 -10.14 -0.92 -13.28
N GLY A 154 -8.84 -0.61 -13.26
CA GLY A 154 -7.94 -1.00 -12.17
C GLY A 154 -7.32 -2.39 -12.28
N HIS A 155 -7.73 -3.21 -13.26
CA HIS A 155 -7.19 -4.56 -13.48
C HIS A 155 -6.65 -4.73 -14.92
N SER A 156 -5.92 -5.83 -15.17
CA SER A 156 -5.48 -6.25 -16.53
C SER A 156 -6.45 -7.25 -17.18
N LEU A 157 -7.67 -7.36 -16.64
CA LEU A 157 -8.72 -8.27 -17.10
C LEU A 157 -9.74 -7.53 -17.97
N TYR A 158 -10.45 -8.30 -18.79
CA TYR A 158 -11.42 -7.82 -19.77
C TYR A 158 -12.75 -8.55 -19.60
N ASN A 159 -13.82 -7.84 -19.95
CA ASN A 159 -15.18 -8.36 -20.02
C ASN A 159 -15.73 -8.14 -21.44
N GLN A 160 -16.60 -9.04 -21.89
CA GLN A 160 -17.24 -8.94 -23.20
C GLN A 160 -18.66 -9.53 -23.12
N VAL A 161 -19.59 -8.96 -23.88
CA VAL A 161 -20.98 -9.44 -23.97
C VAL A 161 -21.29 -9.78 -25.42
N ALA A 162 -22.02 -10.87 -25.65
CA ALA A 162 -22.54 -11.25 -26.95
C ALA A 162 -24.05 -11.50 -26.90
N LEU A 163 -24.75 -11.10 -27.96
CA LEU A 163 -26.15 -11.47 -28.19
C LEU A 163 -26.22 -12.94 -28.58
N TRP A 164 -26.99 -13.71 -27.80
CA TRP A 164 -27.11 -15.15 -27.97
C TRP A 164 -28.31 -15.48 -28.86
N SER A 165 -28.06 -16.04 -30.04
CA SER A 165 -29.09 -16.41 -31.02
C SER A 165 -29.09 -17.91 -31.28
N GLY A 166 -29.38 -18.71 -30.25
CA GLY A 166 -30.05 -20.03 -30.36
C GLY A 166 -29.43 -21.18 -31.16
N GLU A 167 -28.43 -20.99 -32.03
CA GLU A 167 -27.86 -22.05 -32.87
C GLU A 167 -26.34 -22.06 -32.76
N GLU A 168 -25.86 -23.19 -32.21
CA GLU A 168 -24.48 -23.68 -32.08
C GLU A 168 -23.59 -23.04 -30.98
N ASP A 169 -23.21 -23.88 -29.99
CA ASP A 169 -22.19 -23.75 -28.91
C ASP A 169 -22.56 -23.23 -27.50
N GLU A 170 -23.35 -24.02 -26.77
CA GLU A 170 -23.63 -23.99 -25.30
C GLU A 170 -22.79 -23.00 -24.44
N CYS A 171 -23.38 -21.86 -24.08
CA CYS A 171 -22.85 -20.95 -23.05
C CYS A 171 -23.05 -21.49 -21.61
N GLU A 172 -22.34 -22.56 -21.21
CA GLU A 172 -22.01 -22.91 -19.81
C GLU A 172 -20.53 -23.36 -19.76
N GLU A 173 -19.71 -23.06 -18.74
CA GLU A 173 -19.77 -23.58 -17.37
C GLU A 173 -19.31 -22.52 -16.34
N GLY A 174 -20.14 -22.31 -15.34
CA GLY A 174 -19.91 -21.49 -14.16
C GLY A 174 -21.16 -21.57 -13.29
N GLU A 175 -21.10 -22.33 -12.19
CA GLU A 175 -22.21 -22.57 -11.26
C GLU A 175 -22.98 -21.27 -10.99
N SER A 176 -24.25 -21.25 -11.38
CA SER A 176 -25.14 -20.15 -11.03
C SER A 176 -25.21 -20.10 -9.51
N ALA A 177 -24.77 -18.99 -8.91
CA ALA A 177 -25.07 -18.73 -7.52
C ALA A 177 -26.59 -18.64 -7.38
N SER A 178 -27.18 -19.74 -6.92
CA SER A 178 -28.57 -19.83 -6.52
C SER A 178 -28.92 -18.66 -5.61
N GLU A 179 -30.12 -18.14 -5.82
CA GLU A 179 -30.96 -17.45 -4.84
C GLU A 179 -30.41 -17.54 -3.40
N TYR A 180 -29.94 -16.41 -2.86
CA TYR A 180 -29.42 -16.32 -1.50
C TYR A 180 -30.58 -16.45 -0.50
N ARG A 181 -31.10 -17.67 -0.32
CA ARG A 181 -31.74 -18.03 0.94
C ARG A 181 -30.65 -18.03 2.00
N THR A 182 -30.64 -16.99 2.83
CA THR A 182 -29.82 -16.93 4.04
C THR A 182 -30.21 -18.07 4.98
N SER A 183 -29.51 -19.19 4.86
CA SER A 183 -29.54 -20.26 5.86
C SER A 183 -28.12 -20.57 6.32
N ALA A 184 -27.86 -20.19 7.57
CA ALA A 184 -26.78 -20.62 8.47
C ALA A 184 -25.33 -20.31 8.05
N LEU A 185 -24.79 -19.28 8.72
CA LEU A 185 -23.37 -18.93 8.77
C LEU A 185 -22.54 -20.17 9.16
N LYS A 186 -21.82 -20.74 8.21
CA LYS A 186 -20.89 -21.86 8.44
C LYS A 186 -19.63 -21.32 9.10
N VAL A 187 -19.73 -20.99 10.40
CA VAL A 187 -18.62 -20.48 11.19
C VAL A 187 -17.58 -21.59 11.32
N ASN A 188 -16.36 -21.34 10.85
CA ASN A 188 -15.27 -22.29 11.03
C ASN A 188 -14.97 -22.40 12.55
N MET A 189 -15.22 -23.58 13.13
CA MET A 189 -15.01 -23.84 14.57
C MET A 189 -13.56 -23.54 14.99
N VAL A 190 -12.60 -23.65 14.08
CA VAL A 190 -11.19 -23.27 14.29
C VAL A 190 -11.02 -21.74 14.39
N SER A 191 -11.84 -20.95 13.70
CA SER A 191 -11.83 -19.48 13.81
C SER A 191 -12.40 -19.02 15.17
N LEU A 192 -13.45 -19.70 15.64
CA LEU A 192 -14.03 -19.45 16.97
C LEU A 192 -13.07 -19.78 18.11
N THR A 193 -12.30 -20.87 18.01
CA THR A 193 -11.29 -21.20 19.03
C THR A 193 -10.15 -20.18 19.04
N ILE A 194 -9.67 -19.73 17.88
CA ILE A 194 -8.65 -18.68 17.79
C ILE A 194 -9.15 -17.35 18.38
N LEU A 195 -10.38 -16.95 18.08
CA LEU A 195 -11.00 -15.76 18.66
C LEU A 195 -11.16 -15.90 20.19
N GLY A 196 -11.57 -17.08 20.66
CA GLY A 196 -11.66 -17.40 22.09
C GLY A 196 -10.32 -17.30 22.81
N LEU A 197 -9.26 -17.90 22.25
CA LEU A 197 -7.90 -17.77 22.78
C LEU A 197 -7.44 -16.30 22.83
N ARG A 198 -7.68 -15.51 21.79
CA ARG A 198 -7.33 -14.07 21.76
C ARG A 198 -8.03 -13.28 22.86
N LEU A 199 -9.32 -13.56 23.12
CA LEU A 199 -10.06 -12.92 24.21
C LEU A 199 -9.56 -13.34 25.59
N LEU A 200 -9.15 -14.60 25.76
CA LEU A 200 -8.54 -15.07 27.01
C LEU A 200 -7.19 -14.40 27.28
N PHE A 201 -6.32 -14.29 26.25
CA PHE A 201 -5.05 -13.56 26.36
C PHE A 201 -5.26 -12.07 26.68
N LEU A 202 -6.27 -11.43 26.09
CA LEU A 202 -6.61 -10.04 26.40
C LEU A 202 -7.07 -9.90 27.85
N LYS A 203 -7.87 -10.85 28.37
CA LYS A 203 -8.35 -10.84 29.75
C LYS A 203 -7.20 -11.01 30.76
N THR A 204 -6.20 -11.84 30.48
CA THR A 204 -5.00 -11.96 31.33
C THR A 204 -4.14 -10.71 31.32
N ILE A 205 -3.94 -10.08 30.16
CA ILE A 205 -3.20 -8.80 30.07
C ILE A 205 -3.91 -7.72 30.91
N VAL A 206 -5.23 -7.57 30.74
CA VAL A 206 -6.02 -6.60 31.52
C VAL A 206 -5.96 -6.89 33.02
N PHE A 207 -6.07 -8.16 33.43
CA PHE A 207 -5.93 -8.53 34.84
C PHE A 207 -4.54 -8.22 35.41
N ASN A 208 -3.48 -8.50 34.64
CA ASN A 208 -2.10 -8.22 35.07
C ASN A 208 -1.86 -6.71 35.21
N VAL A 209 -2.37 -5.91 34.28
CA VAL A 209 -2.32 -4.44 34.36
C VAL A 209 -3.11 -3.92 35.55
N LEU A 210 -4.33 -4.43 35.79
CA LEU A 210 -5.16 -4.02 36.94
C LEU A 210 -4.54 -4.43 38.28
N MET A 211 -3.94 -5.63 38.37
CA MET A 211 -3.23 -6.08 39.56
C MET A 211 -2.01 -5.20 39.83
N THR A 212 -1.22 -4.88 38.81
CA THR A 212 -0.05 -4.00 38.93
C THR A 212 -0.47 -2.59 39.36
N LEU A 213 -1.54 -2.05 38.77
CA LEU A 213 -2.10 -0.75 39.12
C LEU A 213 -2.62 -0.73 40.57
N ARG A 214 -3.31 -1.79 41.01
CA ARG A 214 -3.78 -1.91 42.40
C ARG A 214 -2.63 -1.97 43.41
N LEU A 215 -1.53 -2.66 43.08
CA LEU A 215 -0.33 -2.69 43.92
C LEU A 215 0.30 -1.29 44.02
N TRP A 216 0.42 -0.58 42.89
CA TRP A 216 0.93 0.80 42.87
C TRP A 216 0.08 1.77 43.68
N ILE A 217 -1.26 1.67 43.61
CA ILE A 217 -2.17 2.52 44.38
C ILE A 217 -2.03 2.27 45.90
N SER A 218 -1.79 1.02 46.31
CA SER A 218 -1.55 0.68 47.72
C SER A 218 -0.25 1.29 48.25
N HIS A 219 0.83 1.25 47.46
CA HIS A 219 2.10 1.91 47.82
C HIS A 219 1.99 3.43 47.82
N CYS A 220 1.21 4.02 46.91
CA CYS A 220 1.00 5.47 46.84
C CYS A 220 0.22 6.00 48.05
N LYS A 221 -0.79 5.27 48.53
CA LYS A 221 -1.51 5.63 49.77
C LYS A 221 -0.61 5.56 51.01
N TYR A 222 0.24 4.54 51.12
CA TYR A 222 1.22 4.42 52.21
C TYR A 222 2.28 5.53 52.14
N TYR A 223 2.77 5.88 50.94
CA TYR A 223 3.74 6.95 50.73
C TYR A 223 3.17 8.32 51.11
N ILE A 224 1.92 8.61 50.75
CA ILE A 224 1.22 9.84 51.14
C ILE A 224 1.00 9.87 52.67
N TYR A 225 0.57 8.77 53.28
CA TYR A 225 0.35 8.69 54.73
C TYR A 225 1.65 8.91 55.52
N ILE A 226 2.77 8.30 55.08
CA ILE A 226 4.09 8.50 55.68
C ILE A 226 4.57 9.94 55.50
N ASN A 227 4.42 10.55 54.33
CA ASN A 227 4.84 11.94 54.10
C ASN A 227 4.05 12.94 54.96
N ILE A 228 2.74 12.73 55.11
CA ILE A 228 1.87 13.55 55.96
C ILE A 228 2.28 13.36 57.43
N TYR A 229 2.47 12.12 57.89
CA TYR A 229 2.86 11.84 59.27
C TYR A 229 4.22 12.47 59.61
N ILE A 230 5.22 12.35 58.72
CA ILE A 230 6.55 12.97 58.90
C ILE A 230 6.43 14.50 58.96
N ARG A 231 5.67 15.13 58.05
CA ARG A 231 5.50 16.59 58.08
C ARG A 231 4.82 17.07 59.36
N ILE A 232 3.79 16.37 59.83
CA ILE A 232 3.09 16.72 61.07
C ILE A 232 4.04 16.55 62.27
N TYR A 233 4.78 15.46 62.35
CA TYR A 233 5.69 15.19 63.47
C TYR A 233 6.83 16.22 63.55
N ILE A 234 7.43 16.58 62.40
CA ILE A 234 8.44 17.64 62.32
C ILE A 234 7.85 18.99 62.78
N TYR A 235 6.64 19.33 62.34
CA TYR A 235 6.01 20.60 62.71
C TYR A 235 5.71 20.67 64.21
N ILE A 236 5.21 19.59 64.81
CA ILE A 236 4.99 19.50 66.25
C ILE A 236 6.30 19.64 67.03
N TYR A 237 7.37 18.95 66.60
CA TYR A 237 8.67 19.01 67.26
C TYR A 237 9.30 20.41 67.19
N ILE A 238 9.20 21.08 66.04
CA ILE A 238 9.61 22.49 65.88
C ILE A 238 8.80 23.40 66.80
N TYR A 239 7.49 23.22 66.89
CA TYR A 239 6.63 24.03 67.76
C TYR A 239 6.96 23.83 69.25
N ILE A 240 7.29 22.60 69.66
CA ILE A 240 7.80 22.31 71.02
C ILE A 240 9.15 23.00 71.28
N TYR A 241 10.06 23.03 70.30
CA TYR A 241 11.34 23.73 70.44
C TYR A 241 11.23 25.25 70.47
N ILE A 242 10.15 25.82 69.93
CA ILE A 242 9.91 27.27 69.93
C ILE A 242 9.27 27.75 71.25
N TYR A 243 8.82 26.82 72.10
CA TYR A 243 8.24 27.11 73.40
C TYR A 243 9.09 26.53 74.55
N ILE A 244 10.25 27.14 74.82
CA ILE A 244 11.00 27.24 76.11
C ILE A 244 12.02 28.35 75.91
#